data_AF-A0AAC9V3T8-F1
#
_entry.id   AF-A0AAC9V3T8-F1
#
_cell.length_a   1.000
_cell.length_b   1.000
_cell.length_c   1.000
_cell.angle_alpha   90.00
_cell.angle_beta   90.00
_cell.angle_gamma   90.00
#
_symmetry.space_group_name_H-M   'P 1'
#
loop_
_entity.id
_entity.type
_entity.pdbx_description
1 polymer ?
#
loop_
_entity_poly.entity_id
_entity_poly.type
_entity_poly.pdbx_seq_one_letter_code
_entity_poly.pdbx_strand_id
1 'polypeptide(L)'
;MSGMEEGFLALELAAVWLILLATGWNKEAAGGLGWKMAMAGIAGMIVLSRFELDLPWGFKASASAVALLPACLAVWMRGVPRGDRFYTAGCALLLGLLMAWMNTLYASSPLLTVVRAGWDIPILCGLLAALLSLRAASQFVIIAAGYWIASVFPAWLPSAIEPASVIGKAGWWDGFAAAAASCRLLTVVIAAAASGFSRLFVQRMDNREGDA
;
A
#
# COMPACT_ATOMS: atom_id res chain seq x y z
N MET A 1 -13.81 -4.04 -24.53
CA MET A 1 -12.39 -3.93 -24.12
C MET A 1 -12.09 -5.14 -23.28
N SER A 2 -11.11 -5.97 -23.64
CA SER A 2 -10.74 -7.19 -22.90
C SER A 2 -10.34 -6.80 -21.48
N GLY A 3 -11.28 -6.90 -20.55
CA GLY A 3 -11.05 -6.59 -19.15
C GLY A 3 -10.02 -7.56 -18.62
N MET A 4 -8.83 -7.04 -18.33
CA MET A 4 -7.83 -7.75 -17.52
C MET A 4 -8.55 -8.33 -16.29
N GLU A 5 -8.38 -9.62 -16.05
CA GLU A 5 -9.07 -10.31 -14.96
C GLU A 5 -8.68 -9.70 -13.61
N GLU A 6 -9.66 -9.58 -12.71
CA GLU A 6 -9.41 -9.10 -11.35
C GLU A 6 -8.34 -9.99 -10.67
N GLY A 7 -7.37 -9.37 -10.01
CA GLY A 7 -6.26 -10.05 -9.33
C GLY A 7 -5.02 -10.25 -10.18
N PHE A 8 -5.07 -9.96 -11.49
CA PHE A 8 -3.92 -10.11 -12.38
C PHE A 8 -2.75 -9.21 -11.95
N LEU A 9 -3.04 -7.94 -11.62
CA LEU A 9 -2.00 -6.98 -11.24
C LEU A 9 -1.34 -7.37 -9.92
N ALA A 10 -2.13 -7.81 -8.94
CA ALA A 10 -1.61 -8.29 -7.67
C ALA A 10 -0.67 -9.48 -7.85
N LEU A 11 -1.02 -10.41 -8.74
CA LEU A 11 -0.20 -11.60 -9.03
C LEU A 11 1.07 -11.23 -9.80
N GLU A 12 0.97 -10.34 -10.79
CA GLU A 12 2.12 -9.84 -11.55
C GLU A 12 3.11 -9.10 -10.63
N LEU A 13 2.60 -8.17 -9.79
CA LEU A 13 3.42 -7.47 -8.81
C LEU A 13 4.02 -8.45 -7.79
N ALA A 14 3.26 -9.44 -7.31
CA ALA A 14 3.80 -10.47 -6.42
C ALA A 14 4.94 -11.26 -7.08
N ALA A 15 4.83 -11.60 -8.36
CA ALA A 15 5.88 -12.27 -9.11
C ALA A 15 7.14 -11.38 -9.23
N VAL A 16 6.98 -10.11 -9.59
CA VAL A 16 8.10 -9.14 -9.64
C VAL A 16 8.77 -9.03 -8.27
N TRP A 17 7.98 -8.94 -7.20
CA TRP A 17 8.50 -8.90 -5.83
C TRP A 17 9.29 -10.16 -5.45
N LEU A 18 8.81 -11.33 -5.83
CA LEU A 18 9.53 -12.59 -5.59
C LEU A 18 10.86 -12.64 -6.35
N ILE A 19 10.89 -12.14 -7.60
CA ILE A 19 12.12 -12.03 -8.39
C ILE A 19 13.12 -11.08 -7.70
N LEU A 20 12.67 -9.90 -7.24
CA LEU A 20 13.51 -8.95 -6.52
C LEU A 20 14.07 -9.55 -5.21
N LEU A 21 13.25 -10.30 -4.47
CA LEU A 21 13.68 -11.00 -3.27
C LEU A 21 14.70 -12.11 -3.55
N ALA A 22 14.51 -12.88 -4.62
CA ALA A 22 15.41 -13.96 -5.03
C ALA A 22 16.77 -13.42 -5.55
N THR A 23 16.77 -12.26 -6.20
CA THR A 23 17.96 -11.62 -6.76
C THR A 23 18.78 -10.81 -5.75
N GLY A 24 18.37 -10.78 -4.49
CA GLY A 24 19.13 -10.15 -3.40
C GLY A 24 18.78 -8.69 -3.10
N TRP A 25 17.78 -8.11 -3.77
CA TRP A 25 17.29 -6.74 -3.55
C TRP A 25 16.40 -6.62 -2.30
N ASN A 26 16.58 -7.52 -1.34
CA ASN A 26 15.71 -7.68 -0.20
C ASN A 26 15.78 -6.48 0.76
N LYS A 27 16.97 -5.88 0.94
CA LYS A 27 17.12 -4.73 1.83
C LYS A 27 16.36 -3.52 1.31
N GLU A 28 16.43 -3.29 0.01
CA GLU A 28 15.86 -2.14 -0.69
C GLU A 28 14.36 -2.33 -0.94
N ALA A 29 13.94 -3.52 -1.38
CA ALA A 29 12.54 -3.80 -1.67
C ALA A 29 11.75 -4.08 -0.38
N ALA A 30 12.18 -5.06 0.43
CA ALA A 30 11.37 -5.62 1.52
C ALA A 30 11.87 -5.26 2.93
N GLY A 31 12.87 -4.38 3.06
CA GLY A 31 13.44 -4.04 4.36
C GLY A 31 14.11 -5.23 5.06
N GLY A 32 14.60 -6.23 4.30
CA GLY A 32 15.29 -7.40 4.83
C GLY A 32 14.40 -8.61 5.17
N LEU A 33 13.16 -8.66 4.70
CA LEU A 33 12.26 -9.80 4.87
C LEU A 33 12.80 -11.06 4.16
N GLY A 34 13.00 -12.17 4.88
CA GLY A 34 13.47 -13.41 4.26
C GLY A 34 12.53 -13.94 3.15
N TRP A 35 13.07 -14.37 2.01
CA TRP A 35 12.28 -14.83 0.85
C TRP A 35 11.30 -15.96 1.20
N LYS A 36 11.68 -16.87 2.12
CA LYS A 36 10.81 -17.95 2.62
C LYS A 36 9.56 -17.41 3.33
N MET A 37 9.73 -16.36 4.14
CA MET A 37 8.61 -15.72 4.83
C MET A 37 7.72 -14.97 3.85
N ALA A 38 8.29 -14.30 2.85
CA ALA A 38 7.53 -13.64 1.81
C ALA A 38 6.68 -14.63 0.99
N MET A 39 7.30 -15.74 0.54
CA MET A 39 6.60 -16.83 -0.15
C MET A 39 5.48 -17.42 0.69
N ALA A 40 5.76 -17.74 1.97
CA ALA A 40 4.75 -18.28 2.87
C ALA A 40 3.60 -17.29 3.10
N GLY A 41 3.91 -15.99 3.20
CA GLY A 41 2.91 -14.92 3.31
C GLY A 41 2.02 -14.83 2.06
N ILE A 42 2.62 -14.80 0.87
CA ILE A 42 1.89 -14.73 -0.41
C ILE A 42 1.03 -15.99 -0.59
N ALA A 43 1.61 -17.18 -0.39
CA ALA A 43 0.88 -18.45 -0.49
C ALA A 43 -0.29 -18.50 0.52
N GLY A 44 -0.04 -18.07 1.77
CA GLY A 44 -1.08 -17.96 2.80
C GLY A 44 -2.21 -17.03 2.38
N MET A 45 -1.89 -15.86 1.81
CA MET A 45 -2.90 -14.91 1.33
C MET A 45 -3.71 -15.45 0.14
N ILE A 46 -3.08 -16.19 -0.77
CA ILE A 46 -3.76 -16.84 -1.91
C ILE A 46 -4.68 -17.97 -1.43
N VAL A 47 -4.27 -18.76 -0.45
CA VAL A 47 -5.10 -19.83 0.10
C VAL A 47 -6.28 -19.22 0.87
N LEU A 48 -6.01 -18.23 1.72
CA LEU A 48 -7.03 -17.54 2.50
C LEU A 48 -8.01 -16.75 1.63
N SER A 49 -7.61 -16.32 0.43
CA SER A 49 -8.51 -15.58 -0.47
C SER A 49 -9.67 -16.41 -1.02
N ARG A 50 -9.61 -17.73 -0.87
CA ARG A 50 -10.68 -18.66 -1.26
C ARG A 50 -11.81 -18.74 -0.24
N PHE A 51 -11.61 -18.25 0.97
CA PHE A 51 -12.59 -18.29 2.04
C PHE A 51 -13.22 -16.91 2.21
N GLU A 52 -14.54 -16.85 2.13
CA GLU A 52 -15.31 -15.65 2.48
C GLU A 52 -15.85 -15.78 3.91
N LEU A 53 -15.74 -14.70 4.67
CA LEU A 53 -16.25 -14.59 6.03
C LEU A 53 -17.36 -13.54 6.04
N ASP A 54 -18.50 -13.93 6.61
CA ASP A 54 -19.57 -13.01 6.93
C ASP A 54 -19.20 -12.26 8.22
N LEU A 55 -19.05 -10.95 8.08
CA LEU A 55 -18.79 -10.02 9.18
C LEU A 55 -20.12 -9.49 9.72
N PRO A 56 -20.14 -9.00 10.98
CA PRO A 56 -21.29 -8.28 11.52
C PRO A 56 -21.65 -7.09 10.62
N TRP A 57 -22.92 -6.64 10.71
CA TRP A 57 -23.47 -5.55 9.90
C TRP A 57 -23.61 -5.83 8.39
N GLY A 58 -23.61 -7.11 8.00
CA GLY A 58 -23.87 -7.52 6.61
C GLY A 58 -22.67 -7.40 5.69
N PHE A 59 -21.47 -7.21 6.23
CA PHE A 59 -20.23 -7.18 5.43
C PHE A 59 -19.80 -8.59 5.05
N LYS A 60 -19.26 -8.71 3.83
CA LYS A 60 -18.52 -9.90 3.43
C LYS A 60 -17.07 -9.49 3.22
N ALA A 61 -16.16 -10.24 3.83
CA ALA A 61 -14.73 -10.06 3.63
C ALA A 61 -14.06 -11.40 3.39
N SER A 62 -13.12 -11.42 2.47
CA SER A 62 -12.21 -12.55 2.28
C SER A 62 -11.35 -12.74 3.54
N ALA A 63 -11.10 -14.00 3.91
CA ALA A 63 -10.26 -14.34 5.04
C ALA A 63 -8.83 -13.80 4.88
N SER A 64 -8.35 -13.61 3.65
CA SER A 64 -7.04 -12.99 3.41
C SER A 64 -7.01 -11.52 3.80
N ALA A 65 -8.07 -10.76 3.49
CA ALA A 65 -8.17 -9.37 3.92
C ALA A 65 -8.27 -9.29 5.44
N VAL A 66 -9.05 -10.17 6.08
CA VAL A 66 -9.17 -10.22 7.55
C VAL A 66 -7.82 -10.56 8.18
N ALA A 67 -7.06 -11.49 7.60
CA ALA A 67 -5.70 -11.82 8.04
C ALA A 67 -4.69 -10.68 7.88
N LEU A 68 -4.96 -9.69 7.02
CA LEU A 68 -4.13 -8.49 6.90
C LEU A 68 -4.20 -7.62 8.16
N LEU A 69 -5.31 -7.58 8.89
CA LEU A 69 -5.45 -6.81 10.13
C LEU A 69 -4.49 -7.25 11.25
N PRO A 70 -4.43 -8.54 11.66
CA PRO A 70 -3.46 -8.97 12.67
C PRO A 70 -2.02 -8.82 12.16
N ALA A 71 -1.76 -9.00 10.87
CA ALA A 71 -0.44 -8.73 10.28
C ALA A 71 -0.06 -7.23 10.40
N CYS A 72 -0.99 -6.33 10.06
CA CYS A 72 -0.86 -4.88 10.23
C CYS A 72 -0.61 -4.51 11.69
N LEU A 73 -1.39 -5.05 12.62
CA LEU A 73 -1.24 -4.84 14.05
C LEU A 73 0.13 -5.33 14.56
N ALA A 74 0.59 -6.50 14.12
CA ALA A 74 1.90 -7.03 14.47
C ALA A 74 3.04 -6.12 13.97
N VAL A 75 2.96 -5.64 12.73
CA VAL A 75 3.94 -4.70 12.16
C VAL A 75 3.89 -3.35 12.88
N TRP A 76 2.71 -2.86 13.23
CA TRP A 76 2.58 -1.60 13.98
C TRP A 76 3.18 -1.71 15.39
N MET A 77 2.97 -2.84 16.08
CA MET A 77 3.51 -3.05 17.43
C MET A 77 5.02 -3.32 17.46
N ARG A 78 5.58 -3.96 16.42
CA ARG A 78 7.00 -4.39 16.43
C ARG A 78 7.89 -3.55 15.52
N GLY A 79 7.38 -3.08 14.39
CA GLY A 79 8.12 -2.37 13.35
C GLY A 79 8.03 -0.84 13.44
N VAL A 80 7.04 -0.29 14.15
CA VAL A 80 6.88 1.17 14.32
C VAL A 80 7.33 1.61 15.71
N PRO A 81 8.30 2.55 15.81
CA PRO A 81 8.75 3.08 17.09
C PRO A 81 7.60 3.72 17.87
N ARG A 82 7.63 3.55 19.21
CA ARG A 82 6.52 3.95 20.09
C ARG A 82 6.10 5.41 19.92
N GLY A 83 7.06 6.33 19.75
CA GLY A 83 6.78 7.76 19.53
C GLY A 83 6.03 8.06 18.24
N ASP A 84 6.20 7.22 17.20
CA ASP A 84 5.63 7.45 15.88
C ASP A 84 4.31 6.70 15.65
N ARG A 85 3.87 5.90 16.63
CA ARG A 85 2.67 5.06 16.48
C ARG A 85 1.41 5.86 16.31
N PHE A 86 1.26 6.92 17.10
CA PHE A 86 0.11 7.82 17.03
C PHE A 86 0.09 8.57 15.69
N TYR A 87 1.25 9.07 15.27
CA TYR A 87 1.41 9.69 13.95
C TYR A 87 1.03 8.72 12.82
N THR A 88 1.56 7.49 12.86
CA THR A 88 1.28 6.45 11.85
C THR A 88 -0.22 6.11 11.80
N ALA A 89 -0.88 6.01 12.96
CA ALA A 89 -2.32 5.77 13.03
C ALA A 89 -3.14 6.95 12.48
N GLY A 90 -2.74 8.19 12.78
CA GLY A 90 -3.35 9.39 12.21
C GLY A 90 -3.20 9.45 10.69
N CYS A 91 -2.01 9.14 10.16
CA CYS A 91 -1.76 9.03 8.73
C CYS A 91 -2.61 7.94 8.06
N ALA A 92 -2.73 6.77 8.69
CA ALA A 92 -3.58 5.69 8.18
C ALA A 92 -5.05 6.11 8.10
N LEU A 93 -5.55 6.80 9.13
CA LEU A 93 -6.91 7.29 9.18
C LEU A 93 -7.16 8.36 8.11
N LEU A 94 -6.29 9.34 7.99
CA LEU A 94 -6.40 10.38 6.97
C LEU A 94 -6.32 9.80 5.55
N LEU A 95 -5.42 8.86 5.31
CA LEU A 95 -5.28 8.21 4.01
C LEU A 95 -6.52 7.37 3.68
N GLY A 96 -7.05 6.62 4.64
CA GLY A 96 -8.26 5.80 4.45
C GLY A 96 -9.50 6.64 4.18
N LEU A 97 -9.68 7.75 4.91
CA LEU A 97 -10.76 8.70 4.64
C LEU A 97 -10.60 9.34 3.27
N LEU A 98 -9.39 9.82 2.92
CA LEU A 98 -9.12 10.40 1.61
C LEU A 98 -9.46 9.40 0.50
N MET A 99 -9.02 8.15 0.63
CA MET A 99 -9.32 7.09 -0.34
C MET A 99 -10.83 6.84 -0.47
N ALA A 100 -11.57 6.80 0.65
CA ALA A 100 -13.03 6.66 0.63
C ALA A 100 -13.72 7.82 -0.11
N TRP A 101 -13.29 9.06 0.18
CA TRP A 101 -13.79 10.27 -0.49
C TRP A 101 -13.44 10.31 -1.97
N MET A 102 -12.25 9.87 -2.35
CA MET A 102 -11.88 9.76 -3.76
C MET A 102 -12.73 8.73 -4.48
N ASN A 103 -13.01 7.58 -3.86
CA ASN A 103 -13.88 6.57 -4.44
C ASN A 103 -15.31 7.10 -4.67
N THR A 104 -15.88 7.84 -3.70
CA THR A 104 -17.21 8.46 -3.87
C THR A 104 -17.21 9.56 -4.93
N LEU A 105 -16.14 10.36 -4.99
CA LEU A 105 -15.97 11.41 -6.00
C LEU A 105 -15.82 10.84 -7.41
N TYR A 106 -15.02 9.78 -7.61
CA TYR A 106 -14.86 9.12 -8.90
C TYR A 106 -16.13 8.38 -9.33
N ALA A 107 -16.89 7.82 -8.37
CA ALA A 107 -18.18 7.22 -8.64
C ALA A 107 -19.23 8.25 -9.11
N SER A 108 -19.18 9.48 -8.58
CA SER A 108 -20.11 10.55 -8.97
C SER A 108 -19.73 11.28 -10.27
N SER A 109 -18.45 11.26 -10.67
CA SER A 109 -17.96 11.97 -11.86
C SER A 109 -16.87 11.18 -12.59
N PRO A 110 -17.23 10.34 -13.59
CA PRO A 110 -16.28 9.47 -14.28
C PRO A 110 -15.29 10.23 -15.18
N LEU A 111 -15.53 11.51 -15.46
CA LEU A 111 -14.61 12.37 -16.23
C LEU A 111 -13.26 12.61 -15.52
N LEU A 112 -13.15 12.27 -14.23
CA LEU A 112 -11.95 12.47 -13.43
C LEU A 112 -10.96 11.30 -13.49
N THR A 113 -11.30 10.20 -14.19
CA THR A 113 -10.37 9.08 -14.39
C THR A 113 -9.29 9.47 -15.40
N VAL A 114 -8.02 9.45 -14.98
CA VAL A 114 -6.88 9.87 -15.80
C VAL A 114 -6.25 8.69 -16.54
N VAL A 115 -5.97 7.58 -15.85
CA VAL A 115 -5.35 6.40 -16.47
C VAL A 115 -6.37 5.29 -16.63
N ARG A 116 -6.99 4.88 -15.52
CA ARG A 116 -8.03 3.85 -15.54
C ARG A 116 -8.85 3.91 -14.25
N ALA A 117 -10.16 3.74 -14.39
CA ALA A 117 -11.04 3.55 -13.24
C ALA A 117 -10.49 2.43 -12.34
N GLY A 118 -10.24 2.76 -11.07
CA GLY A 118 -9.76 1.84 -10.04
C GLY A 118 -8.23 1.82 -9.82
N TRP A 119 -7.40 2.41 -10.68
CA TRP A 119 -5.93 2.40 -10.51
C TRP A 119 -5.38 3.72 -9.98
N ASP A 120 -5.96 4.83 -10.43
CA ASP A 120 -5.51 6.19 -10.10
C ASP A 120 -5.49 6.42 -8.58
N ILE A 121 -6.57 6.01 -7.90
CA ILE A 121 -6.75 6.18 -6.46
C ILE A 121 -5.70 5.36 -5.68
N PRO A 122 -5.55 4.04 -5.89
CA PRO A 122 -4.47 3.27 -5.27
C PRO A 122 -3.08 3.86 -5.46
N ILE A 123 -2.73 4.25 -6.69
CA ILE A 123 -1.41 4.78 -7.01
C ILE A 123 -1.18 6.06 -6.21
N LEU A 124 -2.13 7.01 -6.24
CA LEU A 124 -2.03 8.26 -5.50
C LEU A 124 -1.93 8.03 -3.99
N CYS A 125 -2.73 7.12 -3.43
CA CYS A 125 -2.66 6.77 -2.01
C CYS A 125 -1.29 6.19 -1.63
N GLY A 126 -0.71 5.35 -2.47
CA GLY A 126 0.64 4.82 -2.26
C GLY A 126 1.72 5.90 -2.31
N LEU A 127 1.64 6.84 -3.27
CA LEU A 127 2.55 7.98 -3.35
C LEU A 127 2.44 8.85 -2.08
N LEU A 128 1.22 9.17 -1.65
CA LEU A 128 0.98 9.92 -0.41
C LEU A 128 1.54 9.19 0.82
N ALA A 129 1.35 7.87 0.91
CA ALA A 129 1.90 7.09 2.01
C ALA A 129 3.45 7.18 2.08
N ALA A 130 4.13 7.23 0.94
CA ALA A 130 5.58 7.41 0.89
C ALA A 130 6.03 8.82 1.30
N LEU A 131 5.21 9.84 1.04
CA LEU A 131 5.47 11.21 1.50
C LEU A 131 5.24 11.38 3.00
N LEU A 132 4.28 10.64 3.57
CA LEU A 132 3.98 10.67 5.01
C LEU A 132 5.03 9.92 5.84
N SER A 133 5.61 8.84 5.31
CA SER A 133 6.67 8.12 6.00
C SER A 133 7.61 7.46 5.02
N LEU A 134 8.92 7.52 5.29
CA LEU A 134 9.94 6.79 4.54
C LEU A 134 10.21 5.40 5.13
N ARG A 135 9.67 5.08 6.31
CA ARG A 135 9.91 3.80 6.98
C ARG A 135 8.97 2.73 6.45
N ALA A 136 9.56 1.60 6.05
CA ALA A 136 8.83 0.52 5.43
C ALA A 136 7.64 -0.01 6.27
N ALA A 137 7.86 -0.19 7.58
CA ALA A 137 6.83 -0.66 8.51
C ALA A 137 5.66 0.33 8.64
N SER A 138 5.96 1.63 8.77
CA SER A 138 4.93 2.67 8.86
C SER A 138 4.12 2.77 7.57
N GLN A 139 4.76 2.73 6.41
CA GLN A 139 4.07 2.74 5.10
C GLN A 139 3.11 1.56 4.96
N PHE A 140 3.55 0.35 5.32
CA PHE A 140 2.69 -0.83 5.28
C PHE A 140 1.45 -0.67 6.17
N VAL A 141 1.64 -0.19 7.41
CA VAL A 141 0.53 0.05 8.35
C VAL A 141 -0.43 1.11 7.81
N ILE A 142 0.10 2.23 7.30
CA ILE A 142 -0.68 3.33 6.72
C ILE A 142 -1.55 2.83 5.57
N ILE A 143 -0.97 2.07 4.63
CA ILE A 143 -1.70 1.56 3.47
C ILE A 143 -2.70 0.48 3.89
N ALA A 144 -2.29 -0.51 4.68
CA ALA A 144 -3.15 -1.63 5.08
C ALA A 144 -4.35 -1.19 5.92
N ALA A 145 -4.12 -0.36 6.93
CA ALA A 145 -5.22 0.19 7.73
C ALA A 145 -6.05 1.20 6.92
N GLY A 146 -5.43 2.02 6.08
CA GLY A 146 -6.14 2.95 5.19
C GLY A 146 -7.10 2.25 4.24
N TYR A 147 -6.68 1.15 3.60
CA TYR A 147 -7.55 0.32 2.75
C TYR A 147 -8.74 -0.27 3.50
N TRP A 148 -8.51 -0.76 4.73
CA TRP A 148 -9.58 -1.26 5.59
C TRP A 148 -10.59 -0.17 5.95
N ILE A 149 -10.11 1.00 6.37
CA ILE A 149 -10.96 2.16 6.66
C ILE A 149 -11.76 2.56 5.41
N ALA A 150 -11.11 2.65 4.25
CA ALA A 150 -11.76 3.01 3.00
C ALA A 150 -12.84 2.01 2.56
N SER A 151 -12.65 0.73 2.88
CA SER A 151 -13.60 -0.34 2.55
C SER A 151 -14.80 -0.37 3.49
N VAL A 152 -14.59 -0.01 4.76
CA VAL A 152 -15.65 0.01 5.77
C VAL A 152 -16.41 1.34 5.77
N PHE A 153 -15.77 2.47 5.45
CA PHE A 153 -16.38 3.79 5.56
C PHE A 153 -17.71 3.97 4.79
N PRO A 154 -17.88 3.49 3.55
CA PRO A 154 -19.15 3.59 2.82
C PRO A 154 -20.33 2.95 3.55
N ALA A 155 -20.08 1.93 4.37
CA ALA A 155 -21.10 1.28 5.21
C ALA A 155 -21.82 2.22 6.18
N TRP A 156 -21.12 3.27 6.61
CA TRP A 156 -21.59 4.19 7.63
C TRP A 156 -22.35 5.38 7.02
N LEU A 157 -22.35 5.50 5.69
CA LEU A 157 -23.03 6.58 4.98
C LEU A 157 -24.51 6.20 4.73
N PRO A 158 -25.49 7.04 5.13
CA PRO A 158 -26.92 6.73 5.07
C PRO A 158 -27.52 6.54 3.66
N SER A 159 -26.75 6.69 2.58
CA SER A 159 -27.27 6.78 1.21
C SER A 159 -26.61 5.73 0.29
N ALA A 160 -27.30 4.60 0.11
CA ALA A 160 -27.57 3.85 -1.14
C ALA A 160 -26.52 3.77 -2.26
N ILE A 161 -25.23 3.95 -2.00
CA ILE A 161 -24.21 3.31 -2.84
C ILE A 161 -24.27 1.85 -2.39
N GLU A 162 -24.76 0.95 -3.25
CA GLU A 162 -24.80 -0.49 -2.95
C GLU A 162 -23.51 -0.88 -2.23
N PRO A 163 -23.56 -1.71 -1.16
CA PRO A 163 -22.37 -2.17 -0.47
C PRO A 163 -21.48 -2.92 -1.47
N ALA A 164 -20.63 -2.15 -2.14
CA ALA A 164 -20.00 -2.55 -3.38
C ALA A 164 -18.81 -3.41 -3.00
N SER A 165 -18.88 -4.66 -3.42
CA SER A 165 -17.80 -5.64 -3.43
C SER A 165 -17.35 -6.17 -2.05
N VAL A 166 -17.31 -7.49 -1.96
CA VAL A 166 -16.70 -8.23 -0.86
C VAL A 166 -15.26 -7.72 -0.64
N ILE A 167 -14.95 -7.30 0.59
CA ILE A 167 -13.62 -6.78 0.96
C ILE A 167 -12.58 -7.88 0.72
N GLY A 168 -11.47 -7.59 0.06
CA GLY A 168 -10.44 -8.59 -0.21
C GLY A 168 -10.70 -9.52 -1.38
N LYS A 169 -11.64 -9.16 -2.28
CA LYS A 169 -11.71 -9.71 -3.64
C LYS A 169 -10.46 -9.39 -4.45
N ALA A 170 -10.32 -10.03 -5.60
CA ALA A 170 -9.14 -9.93 -6.43
C ALA A 170 -8.84 -8.47 -6.87
N GLY A 171 -9.85 -7.68 -7.25
CA GLY A 171 -9.68 -6.26 -7.55
C GLY A 171 -9.26 -5.38 -6.35
N TRP A 172 -9.64 -5.80 -5.13
CA TRP A 172 -9.19 -5.12 -3.89
C TRP A 172 -7.68 -5.32 -3.69
N TRP A 173 -7.19 -6.53 -3.95
CA TRP A 173 -5.76 -6.86 -3.89
C TRP A 173 -4.95 -6.18 -5.00
N ASP A 174 -5.52 -6.00 -6.19
CA ASP A 174 -4.88 -5.22 -7.26
C ASP A 174 -4.61 -3.78 -6.81
N GLY A 175 -5.62 -3.13 -6.23
CA GLY A 175 -5.47 -1.79 -5.65
C GLY A 175 -4.42 -1.79 -4.55
N PHE A 176 -4.54 -2.69 -3.57
CA PHE A 176 -3.59 -2.75 -2.46
C PHE A 176 -2.14 -2.94 -2.93
N ALA A 177 -1.92 -3.85 -3.90
CA ALA A 177 -0.61 -4.10 -4.48
C ALA A 177 -0.09 -2.88 -5.27
N ALA A 178 -0.94 -2.21 -6.04
CA ALA A 178 -0.58 -0.99 -6.76
C ALA A 178 -0.15 0.13 -5.81
N ALA A 179 -0.88 0.33 -4.71
CA ALA A 179 -0.55 1.31 -3.68
C ALA A 179 0.79 0.97 -2.99
N ALA A 180 1.01 -0.30 -2.63
CA ALA A 180 2.26 -0.73 -2.03
C ALA A 180 3.45 -0.56 -3.00
N ALA A 181 3.26 -0.87 -4.29
CA ALA A 181 4.28 -0.73 -5.32
C ALA A 181 4.62 0.74 -5.58
N SER A 182 3.61 1.61 -5.79
CA SER A 182 3.85 3.04 -6.02
C SER A 182 4.51 3.71 -4.81
N CYS A 183 4.13 3.32 -3.60
CA CYS A 183 4.77 3.77 -2.36
C CYS A 183 6.26 3.43 -2.32
N ARG A 184 6.61 2.16 -2.63
CA ARG A 184 8.01 1.71 -2.65
C ARG A 184 8.82 2.40 -3.73
N LEU A 185 8.28 2.51 -4.94
CA LEU A 185 8.93 3.20 -6.05
C LEU A 185 9.26 4.65 -5.67
N LEU A 186 8.28 5.39 -5.12
CA LEU A 186 8.53 6.78 -4.71
C LEU A 186 9.56 6.87 -3.57
N THR A 187 9.54 5.95 -2.62
CA THR A 187 10.55 5.90 -1.54
C THR A 187 11.96 5.73 -2.10
N VAL A 188 12.13 4.84 -3.08
CA VAL A 188 13.42 4.61 -3.76
C VAL A 188 13.84 5.87 -4.53
N VAL A 189 12.92 6.52 -5.24
CA VAL A 189 13.19 7.77 -5.96
C VAL A 189 13.65 8.88 -5.00
N ILE A 190 12.96 9.05 -3.86
CA ILE A 190 13.33 10.04 -2.85
C ILE A 190 14.72 9.74 -2.27
N ALA A 191 15.00 8.47 -1.94
CA ALA A 191 16.30 8.06 -1.42
C ALA A 191 17.42 8.28 -2.43
N ALA A 192 17.19 7.95 -3.71
CA ALA A 192 18.14 8.17 -4.79
C ALA A 192 18.43 9.66 -4.98
N ALA A 193 17.39 10.51 -5.02
CA ALA A 193 17.54 11.96 -5.12
C ALA A 193 18.33 12.53 -3.94
N ALA A 194 18.00 12.16 -2.71
CA ALA A 194 18.71 12.60 -1.50
C ALA A 194 20.20 12.21 -1.54
N SER A 195 20.50 10.98 -1.97
CA SER A 195 21.88 10.53 -2.12
C SER A 195 22.64 11.30 -3.20
N GLY A 196 21.99 11.61 -4.34
CA GLY A 196 22.56 12.40 -5.42
C GLY A 196 22.92 13.82 -4.97
N PHE A 197 22.00 14.49 -4.26
CA PHE A 197 22.27 15.83 -3.72
C PHE A 197 23.41 15.82 -2.69
N SER A 198 23.44 14.84 -1.78
CA SER A 198 24.51 14.76 -0.78
C SER A 198 25.90 14.67 -1.42
N ARG A 199 26.04 13.91 -2.52
CA ARG A 199 27.32 13.79 -3.25
C ARG A 199 27.73 15.10 -3.90
N LEU A 200 26.79 15.81 -4.52
CA LEU A 200 27.05 17.11 -5.15
C LEU A 200 27.48 18.17 -4.14
N PHE A 201 26.88 18.17 -2.93
CA PHE A 201 27.26 19.09 -1.86
C PHE A 201 28.66 18.79 -1.30
N VAL A 202 28.97 17.51 -1.07
CA VAL A 202 30.30 17.09 -0.60
C VAL A 202 31.38 17.45 -1.61
N GLN A 203 31.16 17.17 -2.91
CA GLN A 203 32.12 17.54 -3.96
C GLN A 203 32.35 19.06 -4.06
N ARG A 204 31.32 19.88 -3.84
CA ARG A 204 31.48 21.34 -3.82
C ARG A 204 32.23 21.86 -2.60
N MET A 205 32.17 21.17 -1.46
CA MET A 205 32.91 21.54 -0.26
C MET A 205 34.39 21.15 -0.40
N ASP A 206 34.69 19.95 -0.89
CA ASP A 206 36.05 19.45 -1.10
C ASP A 206 36.84 20.34 -2.09
N ASN A 207 36.20 20.74 -3.20
CA ASN A 207 36.80 21.66 -4.16
C ASN A 207 37.07 23.08 -3.60
N ARG A 208 36.45 23.48 -2.48
CA ARG A 208 36.70 24.78 -1.86
C ARG A 208 37.86 24.76 -0.87
N GLU A 209 38.20 23.60 -0.30
CA GLU A 209 39.33 23.46 0.62
C GLU A 209 40.67 23.33 -0.11
N GLY A 210 40.67 22.87 -1.37
CA GLY A 210 41.88 22.78 -2.20
C GLY A 210 42.35 24.09 -2.86
N ASP A 211 41.52 25.14 -2.82
CA ASP A 211 41.81 26.45 -3.44
C ASP A 211 42.27 27.52 -2.41
N ALA A 212 42.48 27.13 -1.14
CA ALA A 212 42.92 28.01 -0.04
C ALA A 212 44.35 27.68 0.42
#